data_AF-A0A7C7UMW8-F1
#
_entry.id   AF-A0A7C7UMW8-F1
#
_cell.length_a   1.000
_cell.length_b   1.000
_cell.length_c   1.000
_cell.angle_alpha   90.00
_cell.angle_beta   90.00
_cell.angle_gamma   90.00
#
_symmetry.space_group_name_H-M   'P 1'
#
loop_
_entity.id
_entity.type
_entity.pdbx_description
1 polymer ?
#
loop_
_entity_poly.entity_id
_entity_poly.type
_entity_poly.pdbx_seq_one_letter_code
_entity_poly.pdbx_strand_id
1 'polypeptide(L)'
;MRKLAGKPLISYVIEAALKSKRLGRVIVSTEDGEIARVAERCGAEVPFIRPAPLARDEVSLVPVVQHAVKYLREREGWNAEIVASIQPTSPLLEDKDIDSAIGKLSKTGCDSVVTVCKLTHGHPYWSLKMKGDKILPFYPKGFRCLQKQDLLPFYIINGALYVRRRKVLE
;
A
#
# COMPACT_ATOMS: atom_id res chain seq x y z
N MET A 1 -14.72 2.01 -13.57
CA MET A 1 -13.95 1.07 -12.70
C MET A 1 -13.47 -0.18 -13.46
N ARG A 2 -12.19 -0.60 -13.33
CA ARG A 2 -11.65 -1.80 -14.02
C ARG A 2 -12.08 -3.10 -13.35
N LYS A 3 -12.24 -4.17 -14.14
CA LYS A 3 -12.56 -5.53 -13.68
C LYS A 3 -11.40 -6.49 -13.93
N LEU A 4 -11.23 -7.44 -13.04
CA LEU A 4 -10.36 -8.61 -13.17
C LEU A 4 -11.24 -9.85 -13.03
N ALA A 5 -11.13 -10.82 -13.94
CA ALA A 5 -11.93 -12.05 -13.94
C ALA A 5 -13.44 -11.82 -13.67
N GLY A 6 -14.02 -10.78 -14.28
CA GLY A 6 -15.45 -10.44 -14.15
C GLY A 6 -15.83 -9.60 -12.93
N LYS A 7 -14.92 -9.35 -12.00
CA LYS A 7 -15.17 -8.66 -10.73
C LYS A 7 -14.43 -7.32 -10.63
N PRO A 8 -15.02 -6.25 -10.04
CA PRO A 8 -14.29 -5.00 -9.83
C PRO A 8 -13.00 -5.20 -9.04
N LEU A 9 -11.92 -4.53 -9.47
CA LEU A 9 -10.58 -4.74 -8.90
C LEU A 9 -10.52 -4.48 -7.38
N ILE A 10 -11.19 -3.43 -6.91
CA ILE A 10 -11.24 -3.05 -5.49
C ILE A 10 -11.92 -4.12 -4.62
N SER A 11 -12.87 -4.89 -5.18
CA SER A 11 -13.58 -5.92 -4.42
C SER A 11 -12.65 -7.01 -3.91
N TYR A 12 -11.57 -7.33 -4.64
CA TYR A 12 -10.58 -8.32 -4.20
C TYR A 12 -9.89 -7.92 -2.90
N VAL A 13 -9.43 -6.66 -2.83
CA VAL A 13 -8.72 -6.18 -1.64
C VAL A 13 -9.67 -5.93 -0.47
N ILE A 14 -10.91 -5.53 -0.72
CA ILE A 14 -11.93 -5.40 0.34
C ILE A 14 -12.22 -6.75 0.96
N GLU A 15 -12.40 -7.79 0.16
CA GLU A 15 -12.67 -9.13 0.68
C GLU A 15 -11.49 -9.72 1.44
N ALA A 16 -10.27 -9.49 0.98
CA ALA A 16 -9.07 -9.86 1.72
C ALA A 16 -9.00 -9.12 3.07
N ALA A 17 -9.28 -7.81 3.09
CA ALA A 17 -9.32 -7.02 4.31
C ALA A 17 -10.41 -7.48 5.29
N LEU A 18 -11.61 -7.80 4.81
CA LEU A 18 -12.72 -8.27 5.64
C LEU A 18 -12.48 -9.69 6.20
N LYS A 19 -11.68 -10.51 5.52
CA LYS A 19 -11.28 -11.85 6.01
C LYS A 19 -10.14 -11.81 7.03
N SER A 20 -9.38 -10.71 7.09
CA SER A 20 -8.30 -10.51 8.06
C SER A 20 -8.83 -10.57 9.48
N LYS A 21 -8.18 -11.36 10.35
CA LYS A 21 -8.60 -11.52 11.75
C LYS A 21 -8.13 -10.37 12.64
N ARG A 22 -7.20 -9.55 12.16
CA ARG A 22 -6.58 -8.46 12.93
C ARG A 22 -7.08 -7.07 12.56
N LEU A 23 -7.95 -6.94 11.55
CA LEU A 23 -8.57 -5.67 11.20
C LEU A 23 -9.88 -5.48 11.94
N GLY A 24 -10.04 -4.33 12.59
CA GLY A 24 -11.28 -3.97 13.28
C GLY A 24 -12.33 -3.34 12.37
N ARG A 25 -11.90 -2.50 11.42
CA ARG A 25 -12.77 -1.79 10.47
C ARG A 25 -12.10 -1.71 9.11
N VAL A 26 -12.91 -1.79 8.05
CA VAL A 26 -12.45 -1.70 6.65
C VAL A 26 -13.11 -0.50 6.01
N ILE A 27 -12.31 0.54 5.77
CA ILE A 27 -12.78 1.84 5.29
C ILE A 27 -12.31 2.07 3.85
N VAL A 28 -13.23 2.44 2.96
CA VAL A 28 -12.90 2.87 1.60
C VAL A 28 -13.03 4.38 1.51
N SER A 29 -11.90 5.05 1.24
CA SER A 29 -11.82 6.49 1.00
C SER A 29 -11.91 6.74 -0.50
N THR A 30 -13.02 7.34 -0.96
CA THR A 30 -13.25 7.61 -2.39
C THR A 30 -14.13 8.86 -2.59
N GLU A 31 -13.90 9.55 -3.71
CA GLU A 31 -14.73 10.63 -4.25
C GLU A 31 -15.75 10.12 -5.28
N ASP A 32 -15.59 8.88 -5.75
CA ASP A 32 -16.38 8.28 -6.82
C ASP A 32 -17.56 7.48 -6.24
N GLY A 33 -18.78 7.89 -6.57
CA GLY A 33 -20.00 7.22 -6.10
C GLY A 33 -20.19 5.80 -6.63
N GLU A 34 -19.62 5.45 -7.79
CA GLU A 34 -19.60 4.07 -8.30
C GLU A 34 -18.70 3.18 -7.41
N ILE A 35 -17.52 3.69 -7.03
CA ILE A 35 -16.59 2.99 -6.14
C ILE A 35 -17.20 2.83 -4.75
N ALA A 36 -17.82 3.87 -4.21
CA ALA A 36 -18.51 3.82 -2.91
C ALA A 36 -19.56 2.71 -2.87
N ARG A 37 -20.46 2.67 -3.86
CA ARG A 37 -21.50 1.63 -3.96
C ARG A 37 -20.93 0.22 -4.09
N VAL A 38 -19.82 0.04 -4.80
CA VAL A 38 -19.15 -1.27 -4.87
C VAL A 38 -18.56 -1.63 -3.51
N ALA A 39 -17.92 -0.69 -2.82
CA ALA A 39 -17.32 -0.94 -1.52
C ALA A 39 -18.35 -1.38 -0.47
N GLU A 40 -19.47 -0.65 -0.39
CA GLU A 40 -20.59 -0.97 0.51
C GLU A 40 -21.19 -2.34 0.20
N ARG A 41 -21.39 -2.67 -1.09
CA ARG A 41 -21.87 -4.02 -1.49
C ARG A 41 -20.89 -5.14 -1.12
N CYS A 42 -19.59 -4.85 -1.07
CA CYS A 42 -18.58 -5.80 -0.61
C CYS A 42 -18.52 -5.88 0.93
N GLY A 43 -19.21 -5.01 1.67
CA GLY A 43 -19.22 -4.98 3.14
C GLY A 43 -18.19 -4.05 3.77
N ALA A 44 -17.50 -3.22 2.98
CA ALA A 44 -16.66 -2.16 3.52
C ALA A 44 -17.48 -0.91 3.85
N GLU A 45 -16.96 -0.09 4.75
CA GLU A 45 -17.59 1.16 5.16
C GLU A 45 -17.10 2.32 4.28
N VAL A 46 -18.02 3.24 3.94
CA VAL A 46 -17.72 4.49 3.22
C VAL A 46 -18.26 5.67 4.05
N PRO A 47 -17.65 5.98 5.20
CA PRO A 47 -18.21 6.93 6.17
C PRO A 47 -18.18 8.40 5.69
N PHE A 48 -17.44 8.67 4.62
CA PHE A 48 -17.31 9.99 4.02
C PHE A 48 -17.04 9.88 2.51
N ILE A 49 -17.35 10.96 1.80
CA ILE A 49 -16.85 11.19 0.45
C ILE A 49 -15.55 11.99 0.54
N ARG A 50 -14.49 11.49 -0.10
CA ARG A 50 -13.17 12.13 -0.06
C ARG A 50 -13.24 13.52 -0.71
N PRO A 51 -12.73 14.58 -0.05
CA PRO A 51 -12.67 15.92 -0.64
C PRO A 51 -11.86 15.95 -1.93
N ALA A 52 -12.34 16.67 -2.95
CA ALA A 52 -11.71 16.76 -4.27
C ALA A 52 -10.22 17.14 -4.25
N PRO A 53 -9.72 18.05 -3.37
CA PRO A 53 -8.29 18.34 -3.29
C PRO A 53 -7.41 17.14 -2.94
N LEU A 54 -7.97 16.11 -2.27
CA LEU A 54 -7.26 14.88 -1.90
C LEU A 54 -7.39 13.75 -2.95
N ALA A 55 -8.09 14.01 -4.06
CA ALA A 55 -8.29 13.07 -5.16
C ALA A 55 -7.46 13.42 -6.40
N ARG A 56 -6.60 14.45 -6.34
CA ARG A 56 -5.73 14.84 -7.46
C ARG A 56 -4.57 13.85 -7.64
N ASP A 57 -4.11 13.67 -8.87
CA ASP A 57 -3.06 12.70 -9.24
C ASP A 57 -1.73 12.92 -8.48
N GLU A 58 -1.45 14.16 -8.08
CA GLU A 58 -0.23 14.56 -7.36
C GLU A 58 -0.27 14.22 -5.86
N VAL A 59 -1.46 13.86 -5.34
CA VAL A 59 -1.66 13.62 -3.91
C VAL A 59 -1.10 12.25 -3.56
N SER A 60 -0.08 12.26 -2.70
CA SER A 60 0.46 11.02 -2.14
C SER A 60 -0.56 10.31 -1.23
N LEU A 61 -0.28 9.05 -0.91
CA LEU A 61 -1.15 8.24 -0.04
C LEU A 61 -1.33 8.83 1.37
N VAL A 62 -0.33 9.51 1.91
CA VAL A 62 -0.31 9.93 3.32
C VAL A 62 -1.44 10.92 3.66
N PRO A 63 -1.63 12.04 2.93
CA PRO A 63 -2.76 12.96 3.16
C PRO A 63 -4.14 12.30 3.09
N VAL A 64 -4.33 11.32 2.20
CA VAL A 64 -5.60 10.59 2.06
C VAL A 64 -5.88 9.75 3.32
N VAL A 65 -4.84 9.08 3.84
CA VAL A 65 -4.95 8.27 5.05
C VAL A 65 -5.17 9.17 6.28
N GLN A 66 -4.46 10.30 6.35
CA GLN A 66 -4.63 11.30 7.40
C GLN A 66 -6.07 11.81 7.48
N HIS A 67 -6.67 12.13 6.33
CA HIS A 67 -8.07 12.52 6.25
C HIS A 67 -8.99 11.44 6.83
N ALA A 68 -8.80 10.18 6.45
CA ALA A 68 -9.61 9.07 6.93
C ALA A 68 -9.50 8.89 8.45
N VAL A 69 -8.27 8.85 8.98
CA VAL A 69 -8.00 8.70 10.42
C VAL A 69 -8.60 9.87 11.21
N LYS A 70 -8.40 11.10 10.72
CA LYS A 70 -8.94 12.30 11.35
C LYS A 70 -10.47 12.27 11.40
N TYR A 71 -11.12 11.91 10.28
CA TYR A 71 -12.57 11.81 10.20
C TYR A 71 -13.12 10.81 11.22
N LEU A 72 -12.58 9.59 11.24
CA LEU A 72 -13.04 8.53 12.16
C LEU A 72 -12.88 8.95 13.63
N ARG A 73 -11.76 9.61 13.96
CA ARG A 73 -11.53 10.11 15.32
C ARG A 73 -12.50 11.22 15.72
N GLU A 74 -12.65 12.23 14.87
CA GLU A 74 -13.39 13.45 15.22
C GLU A 74 -14.90 13.33 15.04
N ARG A 75 -15.36 12.51 14.09
CA ARG A 75 -16.79 12.35 13.77
C ARG A 75 -17.41 11.12 14.39
N GLU A 76 -16.64 10.05 14.59
CA GLU A 76 -17.16 8.77 15.08
C GLU A 76 -16.54 8.34 16.41
N GLY A 77 -15.57 9.08 16.94
CA GLY A 77 -14.87 8.72 18.17
C GLY A 77 -13.99 7.47 18.06
N TRP A 78 -13.76 6.96 16.85
CA TRP A 78 -12.95 5.76 16.62
C TRP A 78 -11.47 6.10 16.48
N ASN A 79 -10.66 5.58 17.40
CA ASN A 79 -9.22 5.86 17.44
C ASN A 79 -8.40 4.59 17.18
N ALA A 80 -7.96 4.41 15.94
CA ALA A 80 -7.13 3.28 15.56
C ALA A 80 -5.69 3.43 16.09
N GLU A 81 -5.12 2.37 16.67
CA GLU A 81 -3.68 2.35 17.01
C GLU A 81 -2.81 2.05 15.78
N ILE A 82 -3.32 1.20 14.89
CA ILE A 82 -2.64 0.70 13.70
C ILE A 82 -3.51 1.01 12.48
N VAL A 83 -2.87 1.48 11.41
CA VAL A 83 -3.52 1.76 10.13
C VAL A 83 -2.87 0.91 9.05
N ALA A 84 -3.66 0.08 8.39
CA ALA A 84 -3.26 -0.69 7.22
C ALA A 84 -3.77 -0.01 5.94
N SER A 85 -2.86 0.57 5.17
CA SER A 85 -3.16 1.15 3.86
C SER A 85 -2.98 0.07 2.79
N ILE A 86 -4.08 -0.29 2.12
CA ILE A 86 -4.13 -1.32 1.09
C ILE A 86 -4.44 -0.68 -0.26
N GLN A 87 -3.61 -0.91 -1.26
CA GLN A 87 -3.86 -0.37 -2.60
C GLN A 87 -4.80 -1.29 -3.40
N PRO A 88 -5.85 -0.74 -4.06
CA PRO A 88 -6.77 -1.53 -4.87
C PRO A 88 -6.11 -2.15 -6.10
N THR A 89 -4.93 -1.67 -6.49
CA THR A 89 -4.12 -2.20 -7.61
C THR A 89 -3.41 -3.51 -7.29
N SER A 90 -3.60 -4.07 -6.10
CA SER A 90 -2.97 -5.31 -5.64
C SER A 90 -4.00 -6.40 -5.36
N PRO A 91 -4.73 -6.90 -6.39
CA PRO A 91 -5.83 -7.84 -6.22
C PRO A 91 -5.41 -9.23 -5.72
N LEU A 92 -4.11 -9.51 -5.69
CA LEU A 92 -3.53 -10.76 -5.19
C LEU A 92 -3.13 -10.68 -3.71
N LEU A 93 -3.37 -9.55 -3.03
CA LEU A 93 -3.15 -9.45 -1.59
C LEU A 93 -4.15 -10.35 -0.86
N GLU A 94 -3.66 -11.20 0.03
CA GLU A 94 -4.49 -12.12 0.80
C GLU A 94 -4.63 -11.65 2.27
N ASP A 95 -5.66 -12.13 2.97
CA ASP A 95 -5.91 -11.85 4.38
C ASP A 95 -4.72 -12.23 5.28
N LYS A 96 -4.06 -13.36 4.96
CA LYS A 96 -2.86 -13.81 5.66
C LYS A 96 -1.68 -12.84 5.55
N ASP A 97 -1.57 -12.10 4.43
CA ASP A 97 -0.51 -11.10 4.26
C ASP A 97 -0.74 -9.91 5.19
N ILE A 98 -2.00 -9.49 5.32
CA ILE A 98 -2.44 -8.42 6.23
C ILE A 98 -2.18 -8.84 7.68
N ASP A 99 -2.65 -10.02 8.06
CA ASP A 99 -2.50 -10.53 9.42
C ASP A 99 -1.02 -10.71 9.80
N SER A 100 -0.20 -11.19 8.86
CA SER A 100 1.25 -11.34 9.03
C SER A 100 1.94 -9.99 9.21
N ALA A 101 1.60 -8.99 8.40
CA ALA A 101 2.19 -7.67 8.49
C ALA A 101 1.85 -6.96 9.82
N ILE A 102 0.58 -7.05 10.26
CA ILE A 102 0.15 -6.52 11.56
C ILE A 102 0.87 -7.27 12.70
N GLY A 103 0.92 -8.60 12.64
CA GLY A 103 1.64 -9.41 13.62
C GLY A 103 3.12 -9.08 13.71
N LYS A 104 3.77 -8.80 12.57
CA LYS A 104 5.18 -8.38 12.52
C LYS A 104 5.41 -7.01 13.14
N LEU A 105 4.50 -6.05 12.91
CA LEU A 105 4.55 -4.73 13.55
C LEU A 105 4.52 -4.88 15.07
N SER A 106 3.56 -5.66 15.60
CA SER A 106 3.43 -5.92 17.03
C SER A 106 4.65 -6.63 17.62
N LYS A 107 5.14 -7.68 16.95
CA LYS A 107 6.27 -8.49 17.45
C LYS A 107 7.59 -7.72 17.51
N THR A 108 7.84 -6.85 16.54
CA THR A 108 9.13 -6.14 16.41
C THR A 108 9.14 -4.79 17.12
N GLY A 109 7.96 -4.25 17.46
CA GLY A 109 7.86 -2.91 18.04
C GLY A 109 8.18 -1.77 17.08
N CYS A 110 8.42 -2.05 15.79
CA CYS A 110 8.74 -1.02 14.81
C CYS A 110 7.54 -0.08 14.53
N ASP A 111 7.82 1.03 13.88
CA ASP A 111 6.80 2.03 13.53
C ASP A 111 6.01 1.68 12.26
N SER A 112 6.60 0.90 11.36
CA SER A 112 5.95 0.50 10.10
C SER A 112 6.44 -0.83 9.53
N VAL A 113 5.56 -1.51 8.82
CA VAL A 113 5.83 -2.70 8.01
C VAL A 113 5.29 -2.46 6.60
N VAL A 114 6.06 -2.83 5.58
CA VAL A 114 5.67 -2.71 4.16
C VAL A 114 5.88 -4.03 3.44
N THR A 115 4.99 -4.36 2.52
CA THR A 115 5.17 -5.52 1.64
C THR A 115 6.20 -5.24 0.55
N VAL A 116 7.08 -6.22 0.35
CA VAL A 116 8.18 -6.14 -0.61
C VAL A 116 8.25 -7.40 -1.44
N CYS A 117 8.77 -7.30 -2.66
CA CYS A 117 9.11 -8.43 -3.50
C CYS A 117 10.62 -8.57 -3.59
N LYS A 118 11.11 -9.81 -3.58
CA LYS A 118 12.51 -10.08 -3.87
C LYS A 118 12.80 -9.69 -5.31
N LEU A 119 13.85 -8.91 -5.52
CA LEU A 119 14.23 -8.45 -6.83
C LEU A 119 14.93 -9.58 -7.60
N THR A 120 14.33 -10.01 -8.72
CA THR A 120 14.86 -11.09 -9.56
C THR A 120 15.50 -10.59 -10.86
N HIS A 121 15.14 -9.37 -11.27
CA HIS A 121 15.60 -8.67 -12.47
C HIS A 121 15.76 -7.17 -12.16
N GLY A 122 16.62 -6.46 -12.90
CA GLY A 122 16.84 -5.02 -12.71
C GLY A 122 17.56 -4.68 -11.40
N HIS A 123 18.52 -5.50 -10.97
CA HIS A 123 19.27 -5.29 -9.74
C HIS A 123 19.92 -3.89 -9.70
N PRO A 124 19.88 -3.12 -8.58
CA PRO A 124 20.38 -1.74 -8.56
C PRO A 124 21.84 -1.59 -8.96
N TYR A 125 22.66 -2.62 -8.72
CA TYR A 125 24.06 -2.66 -9.17
C TYR A 125 24.23 -2.76 -10.70
N TRP A 126 23.20 -3.21 -11.41
CA TRP A 126 23.15 -3.24 -12.87
C TRP A 126 22.31 -2.10 -13.45
N SER A 127 21.77 -1.21 -12.61
CA SER A 127 21.05 -0.02 -13.06
C SER A 127 22.03 1.05 -13.54
N LEU A 128 21.71 1.67 -14.67
CA LEU A 128 22.55 2.66 -15.34
C LEU A 128 21.69 3.87 -15.74
N LYS A 129 22.30 5.05 -15.83
CA LYS A 129 21.69 6.27 -16.37
C LYS A 129 22.16 6.49 -17.80
N MET A 130 21.24 6.88 -18.67
CA MET A 130 21.57 7.36 -20.01
C MET A 130 21.81 8.87 -19.97
N LYS A 131 22.87 9.35 -20.65
CA LYS A 131 23.13 10.77 -20.91
C LYS A 131 23.53 10.93 -22.37
N GLY A 132 22.56 11.21 -23.24
CA GLY A 132 22.74 11.06 -24.69
C GLY A 132 23.07 9.61 -25.01
N ASP A 133 24.11 9.38 -25.81
CA ASP A 133 24.59 8.03 -26.17
C ASP A 133 25.57 7.42 -25.15
N LYS A 134 25.75 8.07 -23.99
CA LYS A 134 26.63 7.58 -22.93
C LYS A 134 25.85 6.90 -21.82
N ILE A 135 26.45 5.83 -21.29
CA ILE A 135 25.96 5.10 -20.13
C ILE A 135 26.78 5.52 -18.90
N LEU A 136 26.11 5.90 -17.83
CA LEU A 136 26.70 6.27 -16.55
C LEU A 136 26.22 5.32 -15.45
N PRO A 137 27.07 4.94 -14.49
CA PRO A 137 26.64 4.12 -13.37
C PRO A 137 25.57 4.85 -12.55
N PHE A 138 24.49 4.14 -12.17
CA PHE A 138 23.53 4.68 -11.21
C PHE A 138 24.15 4.79 -9.81
N TYR A 139 24.97 3.80 -9.44
CA TYR A 139 25.61 3.75 -8.13
C TYR A 139 26.86 4.66 -8.07
N PRO A 140 26.99 5.56 -7.07
CA PRO A 140 28.07 6.55 -7.02
C PRO A 140 29.48 5.95 -6.97
N LYS A 141 29.64 4.73 -6.44
CA LYS A 141 30.95 4.04 -6.38
C LYS A 141 31.32 3.28 -7.66
N GLY A 142 30.64 3.57 -8.78
CA GLY A 142 30.94 3.01 -10.08
C GLY A 142 30.14 1.74 -10.41
N PHE A 143 30.33 1.27 -11.65
CA PHE A 143 29.69 0.05 -12.16
C PHE A 143 30.34 -1.19 -11.54
N ARG A 144 29.52 -2.11 -11.03
CA ARG A 144 29.98 -3.41 -10.55
C ARG A 144 29.36 -4.49 -11.42
N CYS A 145 30.19 -5.18 -12.21
CA CYS A 145 29.78 -6.33 -13.00
C CYS A 145 29.76 -7.60 -12.12
N LEU A 146 28.89 -7.61 -11.11
CA LEU A 146 28.70 -8.79 -10.27
C LEU A 146 27.94 -9.86 -11.04
N GLN A 147 28.29 -11.14 -10.84
CA GLN A 147 27.50 -12.25 -11.34
C GLN A 147 26.20 -12.37 -10.53
N LYS A 148 25.16 -12.96 -11.12
CA LYS A 148 23.82 -13.05 -10.48
C LYS A 148 23.87 -13.74 -9.12
N GLN A 149 24.72 -14.75 -8.97
CA GLN A 149 24.92 -15.50 -7.73
C GLN A 149 25.61 -14.69 -6.61
N ASP A 150 26.36 -13.64 -6.97
CA ASP A 150 27.08 -12.79 -6.01
C ASP A 150 26.26 -11.58 -5.57
N LEU A 151 25.05 -11.43 -6.11
CA LEU A 151 24.16 -10.33 -5.74
C LEU A 151 23.52 -10.60 -4.37
N LEU A 152 23.74 -9.67 -3.44
CA LEU A 152 22.99 -9.62 -2.19
C LEU A 152 21.48 -9.60 -2.48
N PRO A 153 20.63 -10.19 -1.64
CA PRO A 153 19.19 -10.14 -1.84
C PRO A 153 18.67 -8.71 -1.64
N PHE A 154 18.26 -8.07 -2.74
CA PHE A 154 17.53 -6.82 -2.71
C PHE A 154 16.02 -7.05 -2.78
N TYR A 155 15.28 -6.12 -2.19
CA TYR A 155 13.83 -6.13 -2.18
C TYR A 155 13.31 -4.79 -2.66
N ILE A 156 12.19 -4.80 -3.37
CA ILE A 156 11.50 -3.59 -3.83
C ILE A 156 10.11 -3.54 -3.19
N ILE A 157 9.68 -2.35 -2.80
CA ILE A 157 8.31 -2.12 -2.32
C ILE A 157 7.34 -2.47 -3.44
N ASN A 158 6.40 -3.38 -3.16
CA ASN A 158 5.44 -3.83 -4.17
C ASN A 158 4.16 -2.98 -4.21
N GLY A 159 4.04 -2.02 -3.29
CA GLY A 159 2.92 -1.08 -3.24
C GLY A 159 1.62 -1.64 -2.67
N ALA A 160 1.56 -2.93 -2.30
CA ALA A 160 0.30 -3.57 -1.95
C ALA A 160 -0.23 -3.15 -0.57
N LEU A 161 0.61 -3.27 0.46
CA LEU A 161 0.22 -3.09 1.85
C LEU A 161 1.28 -2.31 2.62
N TYR A 162 0.82 -1.33 3.37
CA TYR A 162 1.61 -0.59 4.33
C TYR A 162 0.89 -0.57 5.67
N VAL A 163 1.49 -1.16 6.70
CA VAL A 163 0.96 -1.17 8.06
C VAL A 163 1.79 -0.22 8.91
N ARG A 164 1.14 0.74 9.57
CA ARG A 164 1.81 1.81 10.33
C ARG A 164 1.12 2.01 11.67
N ARG A 165 1.90 2.37 12.69
CA ARG A 165 1.32 2.95 13.91
C ARG A 165 0.71 4.30 13.57
N ARG A 166 -0.51 4.59 14.01
CA ARG A 166 -1.20 5.86 13.73
C ARG A 166 -0.34 7.08 14.05
N LYS A 167 0.44 7.04 15.13
CA LYS A 167 1.33 8.14 15.56
C LYS A 167 2.31 8.64 14.48
N VAL A 168 2.67 7.82 13.49
CA VAL A 168 3.58 8.23 12.40
C VAL A 168 2.86 8.81 11.18
N LEU A 169 1.53 8.84 11.25
CA LEU A 169 0.65 9.48 10.28
C LEU A 169 0.12 10.80 10.82
N GLU A 170 0.50 11.24 12.02
CA GLU A 170 0.10 12.52 12.61
C GLU A 170 1.09 13.64 12.31
#